data_AF-A0A518SDH8-F1
#
_entry.id   AF-A0A518SDH8-F1
#
_cell.length_a   1.000
_cell.length_b   1.000
_cell.length_c   1.000
_cell.angle_alpha   90.00
_cell.angle_beta   90.00
_cell.angle_gamma   90.00
#
_symmetry.space_group_name_H-M   'P 1'
#
loop_
_entity.id
_entity.type
_entity.pdbx_description
1 polymer ?
#
loop_
_entity_poly.entity_id
_entity_poly.type
_entity_poly.pdbx_seq_one_letter_code
_entity_poly.pdbx_strand_id
1 'polypeptide(L)'
;MERSRWTVGTGDAVARVTRVLGDHERGENPERRYRLDFPADAPALDAATGATLDDWTVTVPESTRLARVRLAFPSDHLAIRLPGPVLGDALADAADGDRTAAKTVLNAVPNPESLPFLAGFVLDPPGVARLLGAVTAASQRAADAVHAVRYPVVRHAAVARVGLATGTRRAFESFAASLDDIDDIGDVDVSDALSALVSVAPDWPTARARLRRLDYTPGGLAERDDGRFHAVALSRIVRGDAGRERAREYVRRHLDTREAYGSAKRRALDADYWDRGREWRDALAAAATESDDDFAFALANALHWTGEVARTDARFPELLHAAAADVAEAIGLGAVSARAEYARLLAVGHRHRSARNHDRAVAAFDRAQALAADHDALDAWDPLYSRSVVRANQYASSGRDARAVELVEDAIDALAEYDVPGGRRRESVAHLRGQKREAEASLEGDDPGVRRVHLEAAREHYERAGLSRSVARVDRKLDRADRDAAEKGRAPVERGERGTAGVGPEYDPEPVGSADPGVIEDDSFPGR
;
A
#
# COMPACT_ATOMS: atom_id res chain seq x y z
N MET A 1 27.04 -14.50 -19.02
CA MET A 1 27.09 -13.69 -17.78
C MET A 1 27.03 -12.23 -18.19
N GLU A 2 25.83 -11.64 -18.15
CA GLU A 2 25.66 -10.24 -18.50
C GLU A 2 26.31 -9.36 -17.44
N ARG A 3 27.07 -8.36 -17.88
CA ARG A 3 27.59 -7.30 -17.01
C ARG A 3 26.39 -6.57 -16.44
N SER A 4 26.16 -6.64 -15.12
CA SER A 4 25.18 -5.78 -14.47
C SER A 4 25.65 -4.34 -14.64
N ARG A 5 24.98 -3.63 -15.54
CA ARG A 5 25.23 -2.24 -15.89
C ARG A 5 23.93 -1.47 -15.72
N TRP A 6 24.00 -0.39 -14.97
CA TRP A 6 22.86 0.47 -14.73
C TRP A 6 23.29 1.94 -14.77
N THR A 7 22.31 2.82 -14.87
CA THR A 7 22.51 4.27 -14.82
C THR A 7 21.93 4.77 -13.51
N VAL A 8 22.57 5.76 -12.90
CA VAL A 8 22.11 6.47 -11.69
C VAL A 8 22.16 7.96 -11.97
N GLY A 9 21.17 8.72 -11.50
CA GLY A 9 21.11 10.17 -11.63
C GLY A 9 20.20 10.66 -12.74
N THR A 10 20.11 11.98 -12.91
CA THR A 10 19.24 12.64 -13.88
C THR A 10 19.84 13.95 -14.37
N GLY A 11 19.50 14.39 -15.59
CA GLY A 11 20.05 15.64 -16.13
C GLY A 11 21.54 15.48 -16.42
N ASP A 12 22.35 16.44 -15.98
CA ASP A 12 23.81 16.44 -16.19
C ASP A 12 24.54 15.61 -15.12
N ALA A 13 23.91 15.40 -13.95
CA ALA A 13 24.42 14.56 -12.88
C ALA A 13 24.03 13.09 -13.09
N VAL A 14 24.68 12.42 -14.05
CA VAL A 14 24.42 11.02 -14.42
C VAL A 14 25.72 10.22 -14.39
N ALA A 15 25.67 9.05 -13.74
CA ALA A 15 26.73 8.07 -13.76
C ALA A 15 26.20 6.73 -14.29
N ARG A 16 26.99 6.08 -15.13
CA ARG A 16 26.79 4.70 -15.54
C ARG A 16 27.69 3.82 -14.69
N VAL A 17 27.09 2.88 -13.98
CA VAL A 17 27.78 1.95 -13.11
C VAL A 17 27.83 0.59 -13.81
N THR A 18 29.01 -0.01 -13.88
CA THR A 18 29.21 -1.35 -14.45
C THR A 18 29.94 -2.23 -13.43
N ARG A 19 29.36 -3.36 -13.03
CA ARG A 19 30.08 -4.37 -12.23
C ARG A 19 31.22 -4.95 -13.06
N VAL A 20 32.42 -4.98 -12.48
CA VAL A 20 33.61 -5.57 -13.09
C VAL A 20 33.79 -6.97 -12.52
N LEU A 21 33.50 -7.98 -13.34
CA LEU A 21 33.71 -9.39 -13.00
C LEU A 21 35.20 -9.74 -13.15
N GLY A 22 35.73 -10.54 -12.23
CA GLY A 22 37.13 -10.99 -12.27
C GLY A 22 37.51 -11.86 -11.07
N ASP A 23 38.77 -12.28 -11.03
CA ASP A 23 39.28 -13.16 -9.97
C ASP A 23 39.29 -12.51 -8.58
N HIS A 24 39.23 -11.17 -8.51
CA HIS A 24 39.07 -10.42 -7.26
C HIS A 24 37.76 -10.70 -6.53
N GLU A 25 36.75 -11.27 -7.21
CA GLU A 25 35.51 -11.71 -6.56
C GLU A 25 35.63 -13.10 -5.91
N ARG A 26 36.81 -13.74 -5.97
CA ARG A 26 37.09 -15.09 -5.46
C ARG A 26 38.25 -15.06 -4.44
N GLY A 27 38.26 -16.00 -3.51
CA GLY A 27 39.35 -16.20 -2.54
C GLY A 27 38.97 -15.83 -1.11
N GLU A 28 39.97 -15.68 -0.23
CA GLU A 28 39.79 -15.43 1.21
C GLU A 28 39.33 -14.00 1.55
N ASN A 29 39.51 -13.04 0.63
CA ASN A 29 39.08 -11.65 0.79
C ASN A 29 38.43 -11.15 -0.50
N PRO A 30 37.24 -11.64 -0.87
CA PRO A 30 36.58 -11.23 -2.09
C PRO A 30 36.24 -9.74 -2.06
N GLU A 31 36.46 -9.07 -3.18
CA GLU A 31 36.10 -7.67 -3.40
C GLU A 31 35.10 -7.59 -4.53
N ARG A 32 34.23 -6.57 -4.51
CA ARG A 32 33.38 -6.23 -5.64
C ARG A 32 33.81 -4.90 -6.24
N ARG A 33 34.03 -4.90 -7.55
CA ARG A 33 34.49 -3.71 -8.27
C ARG A 33 33.41 -3.16 -9.18
N TYR A 34 33.30 -1.83 -9.21
CA TYR A 34 32.35 -1.10 -10.03
C TYR A 34 33.06 -0.01 -10.80
N ARG A 35 32.93 -0.01 -12.12
CA ARG A 35 33.41 1.09 -12.96
C ARG A 35 32.31 2.15 -13.08
N LEU A 36 32.67 3.40 -12.83
CA LEU A 36 31.82 4.57 -13.03
C LEU A 36 32.23 5.28 -14.32
N ASP A 37 31.29 5.41 -15.26
CA ASP A 37 31.47 6.18 -16.49
C ASP A 37 30.48 7.37 -16.52
N PHE A 38 30.93 8.55 -16.96
CA PHE A 38 30.13 9.77 -16.99
C PHE A 38 29.86 10.22 -18.42
N PRO A 39 28.59 10.34 -18.87
CA PRO A 39 28.26 10.65 -20.26
C PRO A 39 28.55 12.10 -20.70
N ALA A 40 28.62 13.04 -19.77
CA ALA A 40 28.76 14.48 -20.07
C ALA A 40 29.98 15.06 -19.35
N ASP A 41 29.84 15.34 -18.05
CA ASP A 41 30.88 15.97 -17.23
C ASP A 41 31.49 14.97 -16.23
N ALA A 42 32.80 15.07 -16.02
CA ALA A 42 33.48 14.34 -14.96
C ALA A 42 33.19 15.02 -13.60
N PRO A 43 32.57 14.32 -12.64
CA PRO A 43 32.31 14.91 -11.32
C PRO A 43 33.58 14.94 -10.46
N ALA A 44 33.53 15.68 -9.36
CA ALA A 44 34.47 15.49 -8.25
C ALA A 44 33.94 14.43 -7.28
N LEU A 45 34.83 13.65 -6.66
CA LEU A 45 34.45 12.80 -5.53
C LEU A 45 34.20 13.68 -4.30
N ASP A 46 32.98 13.62 -3.76
CA ASP A 46 32.61 14.29 -2.51
C ASP A 46 32.89 13.37 -1.31
N ALA A 47 32.42 12.11 -1.36
CA ALA A 47 32.70 11.12 -0.32
C ALA A 47 32.63 9.68 -0.84
N ALA A 48 33.46 8.79 -0.27
CA ALA A 48 33.35 7.34 -0.44
C ALA A 48 33.33 6.66 0.95
N THR A 49 32.25 5.95 1.26
CA THR A 49 32.05 5.25 2.54
C THR A 49 31.93 3.75 2.29
N GLY A 50 32.75 2.95 2.97
CA GLY A 50 32.79 1.49 2.79
C GLY A 50 33.39 1.05 1.45
N ALA A 51 34.11 1.93 0.77
CA ALA A 51 34.77 1.61 -0.49
C ALA A 51 35.99 2.50 -0.70
N THR A 52 36.90 2.05 -1.55
CA THR A 52 37.97 2.85 -2.13
C THR A 52 37.61 3.22 -3.56
N LEU A 53 38.08 4.38 -4.03
CA LEU A 53 37.92 4.83 -5.42
C LEU A 53 39.29 5.08 -6.02
N ASP A 54 39.60 4.41 -7.13
CA ASP A 54 40.81 4.66 -7.93
C ASP A 54 40.45 4.62 -9.42
N ASP A 55 40.87 5.62 -10.19
CA ASP A 55 40.52 5.81 -11.61
C ASP A 55 39.04 5.46 -11.94
N TRP A 56 38.12 6.04 -11.16
CA TRP A 56 36.67 5.80 -11.26
C TRP A 56 36.22 4.33 -11.11
N THR A 57 37.11 3.48 -10.61
CA THR A 57 36.81 2.13 -10.16
C THR A 57 36.59 2.16 -8.66
N VAL A 58 35.37 1.86 -8.25
CA VAL A 58 35.01 1.69 -6.84
C VAL A 58 35.25 0.25 -6.44
N THR A 59 36.04 0.03 -5.40
CA THR A 59 36.30 -1.29 -4.82
C THR A 59 35.60 -1.39 -3.47
N VAL A 60 34.72 -2.37 -3.33
CA VAL A 60 33.93 -2.65 -2.13
C VAL A 60 34.43 -3.96 -1.51
N PRO A 61 34.99 -3.95 -0.30
CA PRO A 61 35.48 -5.16 0.35
C PRO A 61 34.32 -6.05 0.83
N GLU A 62 34.56 -7.36 1.00
CA GLU A 62 33.58 -8.34 1.51
C GLU A 62 32.85 -7.87 2.77
N SER A 63 33.59 -7.30 3.71
CA SER A 63 33.07 -6.83 5.00
C SER A 63 32.04 -5.70 4.87
N THR A 64 32.02 -5.01 3.72
CA THR A 64 31.06 -3.94 3.47
C THR A 64 29.81 -4.49 2.80
N ARG A 65 28.68 -4.41 3.50
CA ARG A 65 27.38 -4.80 2.92
C ARG A 65 26.94 -3.86 1.81
N LEU A 66 27.08 -2.55 2.02
CA LEU A 66 26.65 -1.52 1.09
C LEU A 66 27.58 -0.31 1.16
N ALA A 67 28.34 -0.08 0.11
CA ALA A 67 29.14 1.11 -0.06
C ALA A 67 28.29 2.29 -0.55
N ARG A 68 28.72 3.50 -0.22
CA ARG A 68 28.11 4.76 -0.67
C ARG A 68 29.17 5.65 -1.29
N VAL A 69 28.92 6.09 -2.52
CA VAL A 69 29.78 7.06 -3.21
C VAL A 69 28.94 8.29 -3.50
N ARG A 70 29.41 9.46 -3.07
CA ARG A 70 28.81 10.76 -3.36
C ARG A 70 29.70 11.50 -4.33
N LEU A 71 29.10 11.98 -5.41
CA LEU A 71 29.75 12.71 -6.48
C LEU A 71 29.18 14.13 -6.53
N ALA A 72 30.05 15.12 -6.70
CA ALA A 72 29.67 16.52 -6.90
C ALA A 72 29.81 16.86 -8.39
N PHE A 73 28.70 17.21 -9.00
CA PHE A 73 28.63 17.84 -10.32
C PHE A 73 28.55 19.36 -10.16
N PRO A 74 28.82 20.16 -11.20
CA PRO A 74 28.82 21.63 -11.09
C PRO A 74 27.53 22.25 -10.53
N SER A 75 26.39 21.59 -10.74
CA SER A 75 25.05 22.08 -10.37
C SER A 75 24.26 21.13 -9.46
N ASP A 76 24.79 19.96 -9.11
CA ASP A 76 24.03 18.92 -8.39
C ASP A 76 24.95 17.88 -7.72
N HIS A 77 24.37 17.00 -6.92
CA HIS A 77 25.06 15.88 -6.30
C HIS A 77 24.41 14.54 -6.65
N LEU A 78 25.24 13.51 -6.86
CA LEU A 78 24.78 12.16 -7.11
C LEU A 78 25.27 11.22 -6.02
N ALA A 79 24.33 10.53 -5.36
CA ALA A 79 24.63 9.46 -4.41
C ALA A 79 24.40 8.09 -5.05
N ILE A 80 25.45 7.27 -5.09
CA ILE A 80 25.47 5.92 -5.63
C ILE A 80 25.58 4.93 -4.47
N ARG A 81 24.73 3.90 -4.49
CA ARG A 81 24.75 2.79 -3.53
C ARG A 81 25.24 1.53 -4.23
N LEU A 82 26.28 0.91 -3.69
CA LEU A 82 26.99 -0.20 -4.33
C LEU A 82 27.06 -1.38 -3.38
N PRO A 83 26.28 -2.46 -3.61
CA PRO A 83 26.34 -3.65 -2.75
C PRO A 83 27.74 -4.25 -2.71
N GLY A 84 28.17 -4.75 -1.56
CA GLY A 84 29.37 -5.59 -1.50
C GLY A 84 29.12 -6.98 -2.08
N PRO A 85 30.16 -7.85 -2.08
CA PRO A 85 30.06 -9.23 -2.55
C PRO A 85 28.86 -9.98 -1.96
N VAL A 86 28.78 -10.06 -0.63
CA VAL A 86 27.77 -10.86 0.09
C VAL A 86 26.34 -10.41 -0.21
N LEU A 87 26.05 -9.11 -0.07
CA LEU A 87 24.71 -8.59 -0.32
C LEU A 87 24.36 -8.67 -1.81
N GLY A 88 25.32 -8.36 -2.67
CA GLY A 88 25.07 -8.30 -4.09
C GLY A 88 24.84 -9.66 -4.75
N ASP A 89 25.44 -10.74 -4.26
CA ASP A 89 25.10 -12.11 -4.69
C ASP A 89 23.78 -12.57 -4.07
N ALA A 90 23.58 -12.32 -2.77
CA ALA A 90 22.33 -12.67 -2.10
C ALA A 90 21.08 -12.00 -2.72
N LEU A 91 21.20 -10.79 -3.29
CA LEU A 91 20.09 -10.14 -4.01
C LEU A 91 19.66 -10.92 -5.26
N ALA A 92 20.61 -11.47 -6.03
CA ALA A 92 20.32 -12.25 -7.23
C ALA A 92 19.82 -13.65 -6.86
N ASP A 93 20.53 -14.33 -5.95
CA ASP A 93 20.18 -15.68 -5.51
C ASP A 93 18.79 -15.73 -4.85
N ALA A 94 18.44 -14.70 -4.06
CA ALA A 94 17.09 -14.58 -3.49
C ALA A 94 16.03 -14.35 -4.56
N ALA A 95 16.32 -13.55 -5.60
CA ALA A 95 15.41 -13.34 -6.73
C ALA A 95 15.23 -14.61 -7.59
N ASP A 96 16.17 -15.56 -7.51
CA ASP A 96 16.09 -16.88 -8.13
C ASP A 96 15.48 -17.95 -7.19
N GLY A 97 15.07 -17.56 -5.97
CA GLY A 97 14.31 -18.39 -5.04
C GLY A 97 15.11 -18.97 -3.86
N ASP A 98 16.37 -18.58 -3.66
CA ASP A 98 17.15 -19.06 -2.51
C ASP A 98 16.68 -18.40 -1.20
N ARG A 99 16.08 -19.22 -0.32
CA ARG A 99 15.56 -18.80 0.99
C ARG A 99 16.66 -18.35 1.97
N THR A 100 17.86 -18.93 1.90
CA THR A 100 19.00 -18.52 2.73
C THR A 100 19.51 -17.16 2.27
N ALA A 101 19.59 -16.94 0.96
CA ALA A 101 19.92 -15.64 0.39
C ALA A 101 18.88 -14.57 0.78
N ALA A 102 17.58 -14.90 0.74
CA ALA A 102 16.51 -13.98 1.17
C ALA A 102 16.68 -13.54 2.64
N LYS A 103 17.04 -14.46 3.54
CA LYS A 103 17.36 -14.13 4.94
C LYS A 103 18.60 -13.25 5.05
N THR A 104 19.64 -13.51 4.25
CA THR A 104 20.84 -12.67 4.19
C THR A 104 20.51 -11.25 3.76
N VAL A 105 19.67 -11.08 2.72
CA VAL A 105 19.19 -9.77 2.26
C VAL A 105 18.44 -9.04 3.38
N LEU A 106 17.51 -9.72 4.06
CA LEU A 106 16.75 -9.14 5.17
C LEU A 106 17.64 -8.71 6.34
N ASN A 107 18.63 -9.51 6.69
CA ASN A 107 19.59 -9.17 7.75
C ASN A 107 20.55 -8.03 7.36
N ALA A 108 20.70 -7.77 6.06
CA ALA A 108 21.57 -6.72 5.55
C ALA A 108 20.92 -5.34 5.54
N VAL A 109 19.57 -5.26 5.57
CA VAL A 109 18.83 -4.00 5.56
C VAL A 109 18.14 -3.72 6.90
N PRO A 110 18.15 -2.48 7.41
CA PRO A 110 17.41 -2.16 8.63
C PRO A 110 15.89 -2.25 8.43
N ASN A 111 15.43 -1.99 7.19
CA ASN A 111 14.04 -1.74 6.83
C ASN A 111 13.70 -2.43 5.49
N PRO A 112 12.87 -3.49 5.49
CA PRO A 112 12.49 -4.21 4.27
C PRO A 112 11.83 -3.34 3.20
N GLU A 113 11.10 -2.30 3.58
CA GLU A 113 10.46 -1.34 2.66
C GLU A 113 11.45 -0.56 1.79
N SER A 114 12.74 -0.55 2.16
CA SER A 114 13.80 0.06 1.36
C SER A 114 14.36 -0.85 0.26
N LEU A 115 14.07 -2.16 0.34
CA LEU A 115 14.59 -3.17 -0.58
C LEU A 115 14.26 -2.90 -2.06
N PRO A 116 13.01 -2.55 -2.46
CA PRO A 116 12.70 -2.31 -3.86
C PRO A 116 13.59 -1.21 -4.48
N PHE A 117 13.87 -0.16 -3.72
CA PHE A 117 14.66 0.99 -4.17
C PHE A 117 16.16 0.67 -4.21
N LEU A 118 16.64 -0.17 -3.30
CA LEU A 118 18.03 -0.62 -3.30
C LEU A 118 18.27 -1.64 -4.43
N ALA A 119 17.41 -2.65 -4.51
CA ALA A 119 17.50 -3.75 -5.45
C ALA A 119 17.28 -3.28 -6.89
N GLY A 120 16.45 -2.27 -7.13
CA GLY A 120 16.22 -1.73 -8.47
C GLY A 120 17.47 -1.20 -9.17
N PHE A 121 18.57 -0.94 -8.46
CA PHE A 121 19.85 -0.60 -9.10
C PHE A 121 20.60 -1.81 -9.66
N VAL A 122 20.27 -3.02 -9.22
CA VAL A 122 21.00 -4.25 -9.56
C VAL A 122 20.12 -5.23 -10.32
N LEU A 123 18.82 -5.22 -10.03
CA LEU A 123 17.79 -6.07 -10.62
C LEU A 123 16.85 -5.22 -11.48
N ASP A 124 16.36 -5.82 -12.55
CA ASP A 124 15.26 -5.26 -13.34
C ASP A 124 13.94 -5.34 -12.55
N PRO A 125 12.86 -4.64 -12.97
CA PRO A 125 11.60 -4.65 -12.22
C PRO A 125 11.04 -6.07 -11.96
N PRO A 126 11.05 -7.02 -12.92
CA PRO A 126 10.69 -8.41 -12.64
C PRO A 126 11.58 -9.09 -11.59
N GLY A 127 12.89 -8.88 -11.63
CA GLY A 127 13.83 -9.40 -10.62
C GLY A 127 13.57 -8.81 -9.23
N VAL A 128 13.22 -7.53 -9.15
CA VAL A 128 12.80 -6.91 -7.89
C VAL A 128 11.51 -7.54 -7.36
N ALA A 129 10.51 -7.78 -8.20
CA ALA A 129 9.28 -8.44 -7.77
C ALA A 129 9.55 -9.85 -7.22
N ARG A 130 10.36 -10.67 -7.92
CA ARG A 130 10.77 -12.00 -7.43
C ARG A 130 11.53 -11.93 -6.11
N LEU A 131 12.45 -10.98 -5.95
CA LEU A 131 13.13 -10.73 -4.69
C LEU A 131 12.13 -10.41 -3.57
N LEU A 132 11.15 -9.55 -3.83
CA LEU A 132 10.12 -9.19 -2.85
C LEU A 132 9.29 -10.41 -2.46
N GLY A 133 8.87 -11.24 -3.42
CA GLY A 133 8.20 -12.51 -3.14
C GLY A 133 9.04 -13.42 -2.24
N ALA A 134 10.34 -13.57 -2.54
CA ALA A 134 11.24 -14.40 -1.74
C ALA A 134 11.44 -13.89 -0.30
N VAL A 135 11.61 -12.58 -0.10
CA VAL A 135 11.84 -12.02 1.24
C VAL A 135 10.55 -11.96 2.08
N THR A 136 9.39 -11.76 1.45
CA THR A 136 8.09 -11.76 2.15
C THR A 136 7.71 -13.17 2.59
N ALA A 137 7.89 -14.17 1.73
CA ALA A 137 7.75 -15.59 2.11
C ALA A 137 8.77 -16.03 3.20
N ALA A 138 9.93 -15.37 3.28
CA ALA A 138 10.93 -15.64 4.30
C ALA A 138 10.67 -14.93 5.64
N SER A 139 9.84 -13.87 5.68
CA SER A 139 9.59 -13.07 6.87
C SER A 139 8.27 -12.29 6.82
N GLN A 140 7.39 -12.55 7.78
CA GLN A 140 6.15 -11.78 7.96
C GLN A 140 6.41 -10.28 8.14
N ARG A 141 7.46 -9.93 8.90
CA ARG A 141 7.89 -8.53 9.06
C ARG A 141 8.19 -7.87 7.70
N ALA A 142 8.73 -8.62 6.75
CA ALA A 142 8.98 -8.11 5.41
C ALA A 142 7.67 -7.99 4.62
N ALA A 143 6.78 -8.99 4.72
CA ALA A 143 5.45 -8.96 4.11
C ALA A 143 4.67 -7.69 4.52
N ASP A 144 4.53 -7.42 5.82
CA ASP A 144 3.81 -6.26 6.34
C ASP A 144 4.44 -4.93 5.88
N ALA A 145 5.78 -4.87 5.87
CA ALA A 145 6.52 -3.68 5.48
C ALA A 145 6.37 -3.40 3.97
N VAL A 146 6.43 -4.43 3.13
CA VAL A 146 6.27 -4.31 1.67
C VAL A 146 4.81 -4.02 1.32
N HIS A 147 3.85 -4.69 1.97
CA HIS A 147 2.41 -4.40 1.86
C HIS A 147 2.14 -2.90 2.07
N ALA A 148 2.71 -2.30 3.11
CA ALA A 148 2.53 -0.89 3.43
C ALA A 148 3.07 0.08 2.36
N VAL A 149 4.01 -0.37 1.51
CA VAL A 149 4.67 0.49 0.51
C VAL A 149 4.44 0.06 -0.94
N ARG A 150 3.62 -0.96 -1.21
CA ARG A 150 3.41 -1.50 -2.57
C ARG A 150 3.01 -0.43 -3.60
N TYR A 151 2.00 0.39 -3.32
CA TYR A 151 1.63 1.50 -4.22
C TYR A 151 2.69 2.60 -4.31
N PRO A 152 3.33 3.04 -3.21
CA PRO A 152 4.52 3.89 -3.29
C PRO A 152 5.66 3.34 -4.17
N VAL A 153 5.89 2.02 -4.16
CA VAL A 153 6.92 1.32 -4.95
C VAL A 153 6.53 1.33 -6.43
N VAL A 154 5.32 0.90 -6.79
CA VAL A 154 4.83 0.93 -8.17
C VAL A 154 4.85 2.35 -8.74
N ARG A 155 4.37 3.31 -7.94
CA ARG A 155 4.43 4.73 -8.31
C ARG A 155 5.87 5.21 -8.54
N HIS A 156 6.82 4.78 -7.70
CA HIS A 156 8.22 5.12 -7.92
C HIS A 156 8.71 4.53 -9.24
N ALA A 157 8.38 3.28 -9.54
CA ALA A 157 8.74 2.62 -10.79
C ALA A 157 8.18 3.34 -12.04
N ALA A 158 7.04 4.02 -11.90
CA ALA A 158 6.43 4.85 -12.93
C ALA A 158 7.16 6.17 -13.21
N VAL A 159 7.78 6.78 -12.19
CA VAL A 159 8.38 8.13 -12.32
C VAL A 159 9.91 8.13 -12.29
N ALA A 160 10.51 7.05 -11.79
CA ALA A 160 11.94 6.89 -11.74
C ALA A 160 12.54 6.93 -13.15
N ARG A 161 13.71 7.55 -13.27
CA ARG A 161 14.50 7.57 -14.51
C ARG A 161 15.61 6.53 -14.53
N VAL A 162 15.91 5.97 -13.35
CA VAL A 162 17.02 5.08 -13.06
C VAL A 162 16.59 4.11 -11.95
N GLY A 163 17.29 2.99 -11.83
CA GLY A 163 16.96 1.96 -10.86
C GLY A 163 15.68 1.22 -11.26
N LEU A 164 14.65 1.24 -10.41
CA LEU A 164 13.34 0.60 -10.61
C LEU A 164 12.51 1.22 -11.76
N ALA A 165 13.11 1.98 -12.67
CA ALA A 165 12.42 2.64 -13.76
C ALA A 165 11.86 1.61 -14.76
N THR A 166 10.56 1.68 -15.04
CA THR A 166 9.89 0.82 -16.02
C THR A 166 9.92 1.40 -17.43
N GLY A 167 9.84 2.73 -17.56
CA GLY A 167 10.07 3.47 -18.80
C GLY A 167 9.04 3.29 -19.92
N THR A 168 8.19 2.26 -19.86
CA THR A 168 7.14 1.97 -20.86
C THR A 168 5.87 1.48 -20.18
N ARG A 169 4.73 1.61 -20.87
CA ARG A 169 3.44 1.06 -20.43
C ARG A 169 3.52 -0.43 -20.07
N ARG A 170 4.04 -1.24 -20.99
CA ARG A 170 4.14 -2.70 -20.83
C ARG A 170 5.00 -3.10 -19.63
N ALA A 171 6.16 -2.46 -19.44
CA ALA A 171 7.02 -2.77 -18.31
C ALA A 171 6.39 -2.34 -16.98
N PHE A 172 5.64 -1.23 -16.96
CA PHE A 172 4.91 -0.79 -15.78
C PHE A 172 3.78 -1.74 -15.40
N GLU A 173 2.92 -2.10 -16.36
CA GLU A 173 1.82 -3.07 -16.14
C GLU A 173 2.37 -4.44 -15.72
N SER A 174 3.44 -4.92 -16.36
CA SER A 174 4.10 -6.17 -16.00
C SER A 174 4.68 -6.16 -14.58
N PHE A 175 5.24 -5.02 -14.14
CA PHE A 175 5.77 -4.89 -12.79
C PHE A 175 4.66 -4.87 -11.75
N ALA A 176 3.56 -4.15 -12.00
CA ALA A 176 2.39 -4.15 -11.12
C ALA A 176 1.80 -5.56 -10.98
N ALA A 177 1.59 -6.27 -12.10
CA ALA A 177 1.11 -7.66 -12.09
C ALA A 177 2.05 -8.59 -11.31
N SER A 178 3.37 -8.44 -11.46
CA SER A 178 4.33 -9.27 -10.71
C SER A 178 4.30 -9.01 -9.19
N LEU A 179 3.83 -7.84 -8.75
CA LEU A 179 3.63 -7.56 -7.33
C LEU A 179 2.26 -8.06 -6.84
N ASP A 180 1.23 -8.00 -7.70
CA ASP A 180 -0.09 -8.57 -7.44
C ASP A 180 -0.04 -10.09 -7.23
N ASP A 181 0.85 -10.78 -7.95
CA ASP A 181 1.12 -12.22 -7.80
C ASP A 181 1.74 -12.60 -6.43
N ILE A 182 2.11 -11.64 -5.58
CA ILE A 182 2.68 -11.90 -4.26
C ILE A 182 1.56 -11.84 -3.21
N ASP A 183 0.98 -12.99 -2.89
CA ASP A 183 -0.13 -13.13 -1.93
C ASP A 183 0.11 -12.38 -0.61
N ASP A 184 1.35 -12.47 -0.09
CA ASP A 184 1.75 -11.93 1.21
C ASP A 184 1.70 -10.39 1.29
N ILE A 185 1.68 -9.67 0.16
CA ILE A 185 1.64 -8.20 0.14
C ILE A 185 0.30 -7.62 -0.28
N GLY A 186 -0.67 -8.47 -0.62
CA GLY A 186 -2.02 -8.09 -1.05
C GLY A 186 -2.07 -7.40 -2.41
N ASP A 187 -3.28 -7.03 -2.82
CA ASP A 187 -3.58 -6.63 -4.20
C ASP A 187 -2.82 -5.36 -4.64
N VAL A 188 -2.42 -5.37 -5.90
CA VAL A 188 -1.75 -4.28 -6.61
C VAL A 188 -2.38 -4.09 -7.99
N ASP A 189 -3.40 -3.24 -8.04
CA ASP A 189 -4.02 -2.82 -9.29
C ASP A 189 -3.22 -1.70 -10.00
N VAL A 190 -3.08 -1.82 -11.32
CA VAL A 190 -2.43 -0.83 -12.20
C VAL A 190 -3.14 0.51 -12.10
N SER A 191 -4.47 0.48 -12.10
CA SER A 191 -5.28 1.70 -12.19
C SER A 191 -5.28 2.46 -10.85
N ASP A 192 -5.28 1.73 -9.73
CA ASP A 192 -5.00 2.27 -8.40
C ASP A 192 -3.61 2.90 -8.31
N ALA A 193 -2.59 2.27 -8.87
CA ALA A 193 -1.23 2.81 -8.87
C ALA A 193 -1.09 4.09 -9.70
N LEU A 194 -1.74 4.16 -10.87
CA LEU A 194 -1.81 5.37 -11.69
C LEU A 194 -2.62 6.48 -10.99
N SER A 195 -3.71 6.11 -10.30
CA SER A 195 -4.50 7.04 -9.50
C SER A 195 -3.69 7.57 -8.30
N ALA A 196 -2.89 6.73 -7.67
CA ALA A 196 -1.95 7.13 -6.62
C ALA A 196 -0.85 8.07 -7.13
N LEU A 197 -0.43 7.93 -8.39
CA LEU A 197 0.50 8.84 -9.05
C LEU A 197 -0.11 10.24 -9.25
N VAL A 198 -1.38 10.33 -9.67
CA VAL A 198 -2.13 11.59 -9.72
C VAL A 198 -2.32 12.18 -8.32
N SER A 199 -2.52 11.32 -7.32
CA SER A 199 -2.79 11.71 -5.93
C SER A 199 -1.62 12.34 -5.18
N VAL A 200 -0.40 12.21 -5.70
CA VAL A 200 0.79 12.87 -5.13
C VAL A 200 1.48 13.81 -6.11
N ALA A 201 0.93 14.01 -7.30
CA ALA A 201 1.37 15.09 -8.17
C ALA A 201 0.98 16.44 -7.55
N PRO A 202 1.81 17.49 -7.71
CA PRO A 202 1.46 18.83 -7.22
C PRO A 202 0.19 19.35 -7.92
N ASP A 203 0.09 19.15 -9.23
CA ASP A 203 -0.99 19.65 -10.08
C ASP A 203 -1.35 18.67 -11.19
N TRP A 204 -2.46 18.94 -11.90
CA TRP A 204 -2.92 18.11 -13.01
C TRP A 204 -1.97 18.12 -14.22
N PRO A 205 -1.40 19.25 -14.67
CA PRO A 205 -0.39 19.25 -15.74
C PRO A 205 0.79 18.32 -15.49
N THR A 206 1.33 18.32 -14.26
CA THR A 206 2.43 17.46 -13.82
C THR A 206 2.00 15.99 -13.81
N ALA A 207 0.82 15.68 -13.27
CA ALA A 207 0.26 14.33 -13.29
C ALA A 207 0.13 13.81 -14.73
N ARG A 208 -0.49 14.62 -15.61
CA ARG A 208 -0.67 14.30 -17.03
C ARG A 208 0.66 14.11 -17.76
N ALA A 209 1.66 14.93 -17.48
CA ALA A 209 2.99 14.77 -18.06
C ALA A 209 3.65 13.45 -17.64
N ARG A 210 3.48 13.03 -16.38
CA ARG A 210 3.98 11.73 -15.88
C ARG A 210 3.26 10.55 -16.55
N LEU A 211 1.93 10.60 -16.67
CA LEU A 211 1.14 9.58 -17.36
C LEU A 211 1.54 9.45 -18.83
N ARG A 212 1.72 10.59 -19.53
CA ARG A 212 2.13 10.60 -20.94
C ARG A 212 3.51 9.97 -21.15
N ARG A 213 4.43 10.08 -20.19
CA ARG A 213 5.76 9.43 -20.29
C ARG A 213 5.67 7.91 -20.29
N LEU A 214 4.61 7.36 -19.69
CA LEU A 214 4.32 5.93 -19.70
C LEU A 214 3.34 5.55 -20.82
N ASP A 215 3.08 6.45 -21.77
CA ASP A 215 2.13 6.24 -22.87
C ASP A 215 0.67 6.02 -22.43
N TYR A 216 0.28 6.62 -21.30
CA TYR A 216 -1.11 6.71 -20.87
C TYR A 216 -1.75 8.03 -21.27
N THR A 217 -3.00 7.96 -21.74
CA THR A 217 -3.85 9.12 -22.02
C THR A 217 -5.03 9.12 -21.04
N PRO A 218 -5.54 10.31 -20.64
CA PRO A 218 -6.72 10.37 -19.76
C PRO A 218 -7.95 9.66 -20.33
N GLY A 219 -8.18 9.73 -21.65
CA GLY A 219 -9.31 9.03 -22.30
C GLY A 219 -9.15 7.51 -22.25
N GLY A 220 -7.97 6.99 -22.60
CA GLY A 220 -7.74 5.53 -22.54
C GLY A 220 -7.78 4.96 -21.12
N LEU A 221 -7.48 5.76 -20.09
CA LEU A 221 -7.64 5.34 -18.70
C LEU A 221 -9.09 5.38 -18.21
N ALA A 222 -9.91 6.28 -18.76
CA ALA A 222 -11.31 6.35 -18.42
C ALA A 222 -12.11 5.15 -18.94
N GLU A 223 -11.79 4.69 -20.15
CA GLU A 223 -12.40 3.50 -20.76
C GLU A 223 -12.03 2.20 -20.03
N ARG A 224 -10.89 2.19 -19.33
CA ARG A 224 -10.33 1.00 -18.68
C ARG A 224 -11.01 0.65 -17.35
N ASP A 225 -11.35 1.67 -16.55
CA ASP A 225 -11.82 1.48 -15.17
C ASP A 225 -13.10 2.26 -14.95
N ASP A 226 -14.19 1.91 -15.65
CA ASP A 226 -15.56 2.42 -15.41
C ASP A 226 -15.70 3.95 -15.17
N GLY A 227 -14.79 4.76 -15.71
CA GLY A 227 -14.68 6.20 -15.45
C GLY A 227 -14.04 6.60 -14.10
N ARG A 228 -13.67 5.69 -13.19
CA ARG A 228 -13.02 5.99 -11.90
C ARG A 228 -11.80 6.90 -12.04
N PHE A 229 -10.97 6.67 -13.06
CA PHE A 229 -9.81 7.52 -13.32
C PHE A 229 -10.20 8.99 -13.60
N HIS A 230 -11.34 9.25 -14.23
CA HIS A 230 -11.81 10.62 -14.44
C HIS A 230 -12.11 11.34 -13.13
N ALA A 231 -12.71 10.65 -12.15
CA ALA A 231 -12.93 11.24 -10.82
C ALA A 231 -11.59 11.64 -10.17
N VAL A 232 -10.56 10.80 -10.31
CA VAL A 232 -9.22 11.09 -9.78
C VAL A 232 -8.58 12.28 -10.51
N ALA A 233 -8.73 12.38 -11.83
CA ALA A 233 -8.27 13.55 -12.59
C ALA A 233 -9.01 14.82 -12.15
N LEU A 234 -10.34 14.76 -12.02
CA LEU A 234 -11.19 15.87 -11.60
C LEU A 234 -10.85 16.37 -10.19
N SER A 235 -10.66 15.47 -9.23
CA SER A 235 -10.23 15.85 -7.88
C SER A 235 -8.91 16.62 -7.87
N ARG A 236 -7.94 16.24 -8.72
CA ARG A 236 -6.67 16.98 -8.86
C ARG A 236 -6.86 18.34 -9.55
N ILE A 237 -7.76 18.44 -10.52
CA ILE A 237 -8.08 19.71 -11.22
C ILE A 237 -8.74 20.69 -10.25
N VAL A 238 -9.76 20.23 -9.52
CA VAL A 238 -10.52 21.03 -8.55
C VAL A 238 -9.60 21.60 -7.47
N ARG A 239 -8.69 20.78 -6.94
CA ARG A 239 -7.76 21.16 -5.86
C ARG A 239 -6.49 21.87 -6.34
N GLY A 240 -6.37 22.12 -7.65
CA GLY A 240 -5.34 22.98 -8.21
C GLY A 240 -5.85 24.41 -8.44
N ASP A 241 -4.97 25.29 -8.92
CA ASP A 241 -5.28 26.73 -9.11
C ASP A 241 -6.42 27.01 -10.11
N ALA A 242 -6.82 26.01 -10.90
CA ALA A 242 -7.80 26.16 -11.97
C ALA A 242 -9.27 25.91 -11.53
N GLY A 243 -9.50 25.30 -10.36
CA GLY A 243 -10.81 25.17 -9.74
C GLY A 243 -11.89 24.40 -10.53
N ARG A 244 -13.17 24.67 -10.19
CA ARG A 244 -14.35 23.94 -10.71
C ARG A 244 -14.64 24.22 -12.19
N GLU A 245 -14.40 25.43 -12.68
CA GLU A 245 -14.62 25.79 -14.08
C GLU A 245 -13.78 24.91 -15.00
N ARG A 246 -12.50 24.70 -14.66
CA ARG A 246 -11.63 23.83 -15.44
C ARG A 246 -12.02 22.35 -15.35
N ALA A 247 -12.57 21.92 -14.22
CA ALA A 247 -13.14 20.59 -14.07
C ALA A 247 -14.35 20.40 -15.00
N ARG A 248 -15.21 21.42 -15.10
CA ARG A 248 -16.36 21.44 -16.02
C ARG A 248 -15.94 21.39 -17.49
N GLU A 249 -14.93 22.16 -17.87
CA GLU A 249 -14.35 22.09 -19.22
C GLU A 249 -13.72 20.73 -19.53
N TYR A 250 -13.08 20.10 -18.54
CA TYR A 250 -12.53 18.77 -18.68
C TYR A 250 -13.65 17.74 -18.96
N VAL A 251 -14.74 17.79 -18.19
CA VAL A 251 -15.92 16.94 -18.41
C VAL A 251 -16.47 17.14 -19.81
N ARG A 252 -16.76 18.38 -20.23
CA ARG A 252 -17.30 18.67 -21.58
C ARG A 252 -16.40 18.19 -22.73
N ARG A 253 -15.09 18.10 -22.51
CA ARG A 253 -14.14 17.65 -23.54
C ARG A 253 -14.03 16.13 -23.62
N HIS A 254 -14.31 15.41 -22.54
CA HIS A 254 -13.95 13.99 -22.41
C HIS A 254 -15.14 13.08 -22.14
N LEU A 255 -16.27 13.65 -21.71
CA LEU A 255 -17.52 12.94 -21.48
C LEU A 255 -18.60 13.55 -22.37
N ASP A 256 -19.38 12.68 -23.01
CA ASP A 256 -20.52 13.06 -23.85
C ASP A 256 -21.74 12.27 -23.40
N THR A 257 -22.89 12.94 -23.34
CA THR A 257 -24.17 12.28 -23.08
C THR A 257 -25.30 13.06 -23.74
N ARG A 258 -26.35 12.33 -24.13
CA ARG A 258 -27.62 12.90 -24.60
C ARG A 258 -28.72 12.84 -23.54
N GLU A 259 -28.41 12.27 -22.37
CA GLU A 259 -29.35 12.16 -21.27
C GLU A 259 -29.50 13.51 -20.55
N ALA A 260 -30.75 13.86 -20.20
CA ALA A 260 -31.01 15.05 -19.40
C ALA A 260 -30.59 14.84 -17.94
N TYR A 261 -30.01 15.86 -17.31
CA TYR A 261 -29.45 15.76 -15.96
C TYR A 261 -30.45 15.26 -14.91
N GLY A 262 -31.71 15.69 -14.97
CA GLY A 262 -32.75 15.23 -14.03
C GLY A 262 -33.00 13.71 -14.06
N SER A 263 -32.82 13.06 -15.21
CA SER A 263 -32.90 11.60 -15.34
C SER A 263 -31.67 10.93 -14.74
N ALA A 264 -30.48 11.40 -15.14
CA ALA A 264 -29.21 10.85 -14.68
C ALA A 264 -29.04 11.00 -13.15
N LYS A 265 -29.49 12.14 -12.59
CA LYS A 265 -29.51 12.41 -11.15
C LYS A 265 -30.38 11.41 -10.39
N ARG A 266 -31.60 11.12 -10.87
CA ARG A 266 -32.49 10.14 -10.23
C ARG A 266 -31.88 8.74 -10.27
N ARG A 267 -31.38 8.32 -11.43
CA ARG A 267 -30.68 7.03 -11.57
C ARG A 267 -29.51 6.91 -10.59
N ALA A 268 -28.73 7.97 -10.40
CA ALA A 268 -27.60 7.96 -9.47
C ALA A 268 -28.02 7.97 -7.99
N LEU A 269 -29.16 8.58 -7.65
CA LEU A 269 -29.75 8.51 -6.31
C LEU A 269 -30.31 7.11 -6.03
N ASP A 270 -31.05 6.55 -6.98
CA ASP A 270 -31.69 5.23 -6.86
C ASP A 270 -30.70 4.06 -7.03
N ALA A 271 -29.44 4.35 -7.35
CA ALA A 271 -28.40 3.34 -7.56
C ALA A 271 -28.03 2.64 -6.26
N ASP A 272 -27.85 1.32 -6.35
CA ASP A 272 -27.29 0.52 -5.27
C ASP A 272 -25.92 1.07 -4.85
N TYR A 273 -25.58 0.87 -3.57
CA TYR A 273 -24.35 1.39 -2.95
C TYR A 273 -23.09 1.18 -3.82
N TRP A 274 -22.93 -0.01 -4.41
CA TRP A 274 -21.76 -0.37 -5.24
C TRP A 274 -21.73 0.32 -6.60
N ASP A 275 -22.88 0.62 -7.19
CA ASP A 275 -23.00 1.25 -8.51
C ASP A 275 -23.07 2.78 -8.44
N ARG A 276 -23.40 3.32 -7.26
CA ARG A 276 -23.62 4.75 -7.05
C ARG A 276 -22.46 5.62 -7.50
N GLY A 277 -21.22 5.19 -7.24
CA GLY A 277 -20.03 5.89 -7.72
C GLY A 277 -19.97 5.99 -9.25
N ARG A 278 -20.33 4.91 -9.96
CA ARG A 278 -20.37 4.86 -11.43
C ARG A 278 -21.48 5.76 -11.97
N GLU A 279 -22.68 5.65 -11.41
CA GLU A 279 -23.85 6.40 -11.87
C GLU A 279 -23.68 7.91 -11.70
N TRP A 280 -23.04 8.36 -10.60
CA TRP A 280 -22.70 9.77 -10.43
C TRP A 280 -21.65 10.26 -11.43
N ARG A 281 -20.66 9.42 -11.78
CA ARG A 281 -19.68 9.76 -12.82
C ARG A 281 -20.35 9.90 -14.19
N ASP A 282 -21.29 9.03 -14.52
CA ASP A 282 -22.07 9.10 -15.77
C ASP A 282 -22.95 10.37 -15.81
N ALA A 283 -23.50 10.78 -14.66
CA ALA A 283 -24.31 12.00 -14.55
C ALA A 283 -23.51 13.30 -14.75
N LEU A 284 -22.17 13.29 -14.62
CA LEU A 284 -21.33 14.48 -14.76
C LEU A 284 -21.46 15.14 -16.14
N ALA A 285 -21.55 14.33 -17.20
CA ALA A 285 -21.63 14.84 -18.55
C ALA A 285 -22.90 15.69 -18.76
N ALA A 286 -24.03 15.22 -18.22
CA ALA A 286 -25.29 15.96 -18.26
C ALA A 286 -25.25 17.18 -17.35
N ALA A 287 -24.70 17.05 -16.13
CA ALA A 287 -24.59 18.17 -15.19
C ALA A 287 -23.68 19.30 -15.73
N ALA A 288 -22.69 18.96 -16.56
CA ALA A 288 -21.77 19.93 -17.13
C ALA A 288 -22.44 20.91 -18.11
N THR A 289 -23.70 20.71 -18.51
CA THR A 289 -24.47 21.68 -19.32
C THR A 289 -25.49 22.50 -18.49
N GLU A 290 -25.63 22.22 -17.19
CA GLU A 290 -26.64 22.83 -16.31
C GLU A 290 -26.15 24.07 -15.54
N SER A 291 -26.75 24.40 -14.40
CA SER A 291 -26.22 25.44 -13.50
C SER A 291 -24.87 25.05 -12.88
N ASP A 292 -24.11 26.03 -12.40
CA ASP A 292 -22.84 25.75 -11.69
C ASP A 292 -23.08 24.94 -10.40
N ASP A 293 -24.20 25.19 -9.72
CA ASP A 293 -24.64 24.46 -8.54
C ASP A 293 -24.94 22.99 -8.84
N ASP A 294 -25.64 22.72 -9.95
CA ASP A 294 -25.96 21.36 -10.37
C ASP A 294 -24.71 20.58 -10.75
N PHE A 295 -23.78 21.22 -11.47
CA PHE A 295 -22.49 20.63 -11.78
C PHE A 295 -21.68 20.33 -10.51
N ALA A 296 -21.62 21.28 -9.57
CA ALA A 296 -20.91 21.09 -8.31
C ALA A 296 -21.54 19.99 -7.44
N PHE A 297 -22.87 19.90 -7.40
CA PHE A 297 -23.59 18.83 -6.70
C PHE A 297 -23.25 17.45 -7.27
N ALA A 298 -23.33 17.28 -8.60
CA ALA A 298 -22.98 16.03 -9.26
C ALA A 298 -21.49 15.69 -9.07
N LEU A 299 -20.61 16.69 -9.13
CA LEU A 299 -19.18 16.51 -8.92
C LEU A 299 -18.84 16.09 -7.49
N ALA A 300 -19.40 16.72 -6.46
CA ALA A 300 -19.17 16.32 -5.08
C ALA A 300 -19.58 14.86 -4.85
N ASN A 301 -20.74 14.44 -5.37
CA ASN A 301 -21.21 13.07 -5.25
C ASN A 301 -20.37 12.07 -6.05
N ALA A 302 -20.01 12.39 -7.30
CA ALA A 302 -19.16 11.52 -8.11
C ALA A 302 -17.80 11.29 -7.44
N LEU A 303 -17.21 12.32 -6.86
CA LEU A 303 -15.95 12.22 -6.13
C LEU A 303 -16.11 11.42 -4.83
N HIS A 304 -17.10 11.75 -3.99
CA HIS A 304 -17.35 11.06 -2.72
C HIS A 304 -17.61 9.57 -2.93
N TRP A 305 -18.60 9.22 -3.75
CA TRP A 305 -18.99 7.83 -3.96
C TRP A 305 -17.91 7.02 -4.68
N THR A 306 -17.14 7.63 -5.59
CA THR A 306 -15.98 6.93 -6.19
C THR A 306 -14.90 6.61 -5.16
N GLY A 307 -14.69 7.49 -4.18
CA GLY A 307 -13.76 7.21 -3.07
C GLY A 307 -14.31 6.16 -2.12
N GLU A 308 -15.60 6.24 -1.82
CA GLU A 308 -16.32 5.35 -0.90
C GLU A 308 -16.28 3.89 -1.36
N VAL A 309 -16.57 3.65 -2.65
CA VAL A 309 -16.55 2.28 -3.19
C VAL A 309 -15.15 1.78 -3.52
N ALA A 310 -14.12 2.62 -3.45
CA ALA A 310 -12.75 2.24 -3.79
C ALA A 310 -12.14 1.38 -2.67
N ARG A 311 -12.19 0.06 -2.85
CA ARG A 311 -11.60 -0.94 -1.92
C ARG A 311 -10.08 -1.07 -2.09
N THR A 312 -9.34 -0.03 -1.73
CA THR A 312 -7.89 0.04 -2.00
C THR A 312 -7.10 0.72 -0.88
N ASP A 313 -5.85 0.29 -0.70
CA ASP A 313 -4.88 0.98 0.16
C ASP A 313 -4.10 2.08 -0.61
N ALA A 314 -4.45 2.33 -1.87
CA ALA A 314 -3.92 3.46 -2.62
C ALA A 314 -4.36 4.79 -1.98
N ARG A 315 -3.61 5.86 -2.24
CA ARG A 315 -3.87 7.17 -1.61
C ARG A 315 -5.02 7.95 -2.27
N PHE A 316 -5.52 7.52 -3.43
CA PHE A 316 -6.45 8.33 -4.20
C PHE A 316 -7.84 8.53 -3.57
N PRO A 317 -8.40 7.61 -2.75
CA PRO A 317 -9.65 7.89 -2.04
C PRO A 317 -9.53 9.13 -1.14
N GLU A 318 -8.36 9.33 -0.49
CA GLU A 318 -8.12 10.56 0.29
C GLU A 318 -8.22 11.84 -0.54
N LEU A 319 -7.74 11.80 -1.79
CA LEU A 319 -7.81 12.94 -2.70
C LEU A 319 -9.25 13.18 -3.16
N LEU A 320 -9.97 12.11 -3.50
CA LEU A 320 -11.36 12.16 -3.93
C LEU A 320 -12.25 12.77 -2.86
N HIS A 321 -12.16 12.26 -1.63
CA HIS A 321 -12.94 12.77 -0.50
C HIS A 321 -12.58 14.20 -0.13
N ALA A 322 -11.29 14.56 -0.14
CA ALA A 322 -10.90 15.96 0.09
C ALA A 322 -11.48 16.90 -0.97
N ALA A 323 -11.43 16.51 -2.25
CA ALA A 323 -12.00 17.32 -3.31
C ALA A 323 -13.54 17.37 -3.25
N ALA A 324 -14.20 16.29 -2.84
CA ALA A 324 -15.64 16.27 -2.61
C ALA A 324 -16.06 17.25 -1.50
N ALA A 325 -15.30 17.29 -0.39
CA ALA A 325 -15.52 18.24 0.69
C ALA A 325 -15.35 19.70 0.21
N ASP A 326 -14.24 20.00 -0.47
CA ASP A 326 -13.96 21.34 -1.03
C ASP A 326 -15.08 21.80 -2.00
N VAL A 327 -15.60 20.90 -2.83
CA VAL A 327 -16.71 21.22 -3.77
C VAL A 327 -18.02 21.44 -3.02
N ALA A 328 -18.35 20.56 -2.08
CA ALA A 328 -19.60 20.62 -1.32
C ALA A 328 -19.67 21.88 -0.44
N GLU A 329 -18.58 22.24 0.24
CA GLU A 329 -18.48 23.45 1.07
C GLU A 329 -18.74 24.71 0.24
N ALA A 330 -18.15 24.79 -0.96
CA ALA A 330 -18.27 25.96 -1.82
C ALA A 330 -19.68 26.23 -2.35
N ILE A 331 -20.60 25.26 -2.27
CA ILE A 331 -22.03 25.41 -2.62
C ILE A 331 -22.96 25.26 -1.41
N GLY A 332 -22.40 25.38 -0.19
CA GLY A 332 -23.19 25.41 1.05
C GLY A 332 -23.76 24.05 1.48
N LEU A 333 -23.23 22.93 1.00
CA LEU A 333 -23.67 21.59 1.39
C LEU A 333 -22.88 21.06 2.58
N GLY A 334 -23.09 21.67 3.75
CA GLY A 334 -22.34 21.37 4.97
C GLY A 334 -22.35 19.89 5.36
N ALA A 335 -23.50 19.22 5.27
CA ALA A 335 -23.62 17.79 5.58
C ALA A 335 -22.79 16.89 4.63
N VAL A 336 -22.77 17.21 3.33
CA VAL A 336 -21.97 16.46 2.33
C VAL A 336 -20.49 16.71 2.55
N SER A 337 -20.10 17.95 2.88
CA SER A 337 -18.71 18.27 3.22
C SER A 337 -18.23 17.48 4.45
N ALA A 338 -19.03 17.47 5.53
CA ALA A 338 -18.72 16.71 6.74
C ALA A 338 -18.59 15.20 6.46
N ARG A 339 -19.52 14.62 5.68
CA ARG A 339 -19.47 13.20 5.27
C ARG A 339 -18.23 12.88 4.43
N ALA A 340 -17.86 13.76 3.52
CA ALA A 340 -16.64 13.58 2.73
C ALA A 340 -15.37 13.68 3.59
N GLU A 341 -15.28 14.62 4.52
CA GLU A 341 -14.14 14.71 5.45
C GLU A 341 -14.06 13.49 6.37
N TYR A 342 -15.20 13.00 6.85
CA TYR A 342 -15.30 11.77 7.62
C TYR A 342 -14.77 10.56 6.83
N ALA A 343 -15.25 10.34 5.60
CA ALA A 343 -14.78 9.27 4.72
C ALA A 343 -13.28 9.40 4.39
N ARG A 344 -12.77 10.64 4.24
CA ARG A 344 -11.33 10.90 4.08
C ARG A 344 -10.53 10.38 5.27
N LEU A 345 -11.00 10.63 6.50
CA LEU A 345 -10.32 10.18 7.71
C LEU A 345 -10.34 8.65 7.83
N LEU A 346 -11.44 8.00 7.48
CA LEU A 346 -11.51 6.53 7.38
C LEU A 346 -10.51 5.99 6.34
N ALA A 347 -10.48 6.56 5.14
CA ALA A 347 -9.52 6.17 4.09
C ALA A 347 -8.06 6.32 4.53
N VAL A 348 -7.72 7.40 5.25
CA VAL A 348 -6.39 7.57 5.88
C VAL A 348 -6.14 6.45 6.89
N GLY A 349 -7.13 6.15 7.74
CA GLY A 349 -7.06 5.08 8.74
C GLY A 349 -6.76 3.71 8.12
N HIS A 350 -7.56 3.30 7.13
CA HIS A 350 -7.42 2.02 6.45
C HIS A 350 -6.07 1.87 5.74
N ARG A 351 -5.57 2.92 5.06
CA ARG A 351 -4.25 2.88 4.41
C ARG A 351 -3.10 2.67 5.40
N HIS A 352 -3.23 3.15 6.64
CA HIS A 352 -2.18 3.10 7.67
C HIS A 352 -2.34 1.92 8.65
N ARG A 353 -3.21 0.94 8.37
CA ARG A 353 -3.48 -0.20 9.27
C ARG A 353 -2.34 -1.23 9.42
N SER A 354 -1.20 -0.99 8.79
CA SER A 354 -0.01 -1.87 8.85
C SER A 354 0.83 -1.66 10.11
N ALA A 355 1.61 -2.67 10.51
CA ALA A 355 2.33 -2.78 11.79
C ALA A 355 3.15 -1.55 12.23
N ARG A 356 3.63 -0.73 11.30
CA ARG A 356 4.46 0.47 11.59
C ARG A 356 3.70 1.79 11.55
N ASN A 357 2.43 1.77 11.16
CA ASN A 357 1.61 2.95 11.01
C ASN A 357 0.35 2.92 11.88
N HIS A 358 0.20 1.93 12.78
CA HIS A 358 -0.95 1.79 13.67
C HIS A 358 -1.32 3.10 14.40
N ASP A 359 -0.33 3.85 14.92
CA ASP A 359 -0.60 5.12 15.61
C ASP A 359 -1.20 6.18 14.66
N ARG A 360 -0.79 6.20 13.39
CA ARG A 360 -1.37 7.10 12.38
C ARG A 360 -2.79 6.69 12.01
N ALA A 361 -3.05 5.39 11.92
CA ALA A 361 -4.38 4.88 11.66
C ALA A 361 -5.34 5.19 12.83
N VAL A 362 -4.93 4.88 14.07
CA VAL A 362 -5.70 5.19 15.28
C VAL A 362 -6.01 6.69 15.37
N ALA A 363 -5.01 7.57 15.17
CA ALA A 363 -5.23 9.01 15.17
C ALA A 363 -6.14 9.53 14.04
N ALA A 364 -6.29 8.77 12.94
CA ALA A 364 -7.25 9.11 11.89
C ALA A 364 -8.68 8.70 12.31
N PHE A 365 -8.85 7.49 12.86
CA PHE A 365 -10.14 7.04 13.36
C PHE A 365 -10.63 7.84 14.57
N ASP A 366 -9.74 8.23 15.49
CA ASP A 366 -10.08 9.12 16.61
C ASP A 366 -10.64 10.47 16.11
N ARG A 367 -10.05 11.02 15.04
CA ARG A 367 -10.55 12.25 14.40
C ARG A 367 -11.87 12.03 13.68
N ALA A 368 -12.07 10.89 13.03
CA ALA A 368 -13.33 10.54 12.39
C ALA A 368 -14.46 10.40 13.42
N GLN A 369 -14.16 9.79 14.58
CA GLN A 369 -15.11 9.67 15.68
C GLN A 369 -15.45 11.03 16.30
N ALA A 370 -14.45 11.91 16.50
CA ALA A 370 -14.70 13.27 16.97
C ALA A 370 -15.58 14.06 15.99
N LEU A 371 -15.32 13.93 14.69
CA LEU A 371 -16.16 14.56 13.66
C LEU A 371 -17.58 13.99 13.67
N ALA A 372 -17.76 12.69 13.85
CA ALA A 372 -19.08 12.08 13.95
C ALA A 372 -19.86 12.55 15.19
N ALA A 373 -19.17 12.85 16.30
CA ALA A 373 -19.81 13.40 17.50
C ALA A 373 -20.39 14.82 17.29
N ASP A 374 -19.86 15.58 16.33
CA ASP A 374 -20.34 16.91 15.97
C ASP A 374 -21.46 16.88 14.91
N HIS A 375 -21.80 15.70 14.38
CA HIS A 375 -22.74 15.54 13.26
C HIS A 375 -23.61 14.28 13.41
N ASP A 376 -24.87 14.43 13.83
CA ASP A 376 -25.83 13.33 14.04
C ASP A 376 -26.02 12.39 12.83
N ALA A 377 -25.75 12.87 11.62
CA ALA A 377 -25.88 12.10 10.37
C ALA A 377 -24.66 11.23 10.03
N LEU A 378 -23.65 11.17 10.91
CA LEU A 378 -22.43 10.40 10.75
C LEU A 378 -22.35 9.26 11.77
N ASP A 379 -21.89 8.11 11.30
CA ASP A 379 -21.83 6.88 12.09
C ASP A 379 -20.60 6.82 13.00
N ALA A 380 -20.75 7.15 14.28
CA ALA A 380 -19.63 7.06 15.23
C ALA A 380 -19.17 5.60 15.52
N TRP A 381 -19.96 4.58 15.14
CA TRP A 381 -19.64 3.17 15.39
C TRP A 381 -18.54 2.63 14.48
N ASP A 382 -18.45 3.09 13.23
CA ASP A 382 -17.49 2.59 12.24
C ASP A 382 -16.03 2.95 12.58
N PRO A 383 -15.68 4.20 12.94
CA PRO A 383 -14.34 4.53 13.39
C PRO A 383 -14.00 3.85 14.71
N LEU A 384 -14.97 3.67 15.62
CA LEU A 384 -14.76 2.91 16.86
C LEU A 384 -14.34 1.47 16.55
N TYR A 385 -15.10 0.78 15.69
CA TYR A 385 -14.80 -0.57 15.26
C TYR A 385 -13.43 -0.67 14.58
N SER A 386 -13.18 0.17 13.57
CA SER A 386 -11.93 0.17 12.80
C SER A 386 -10.71 0.51 13.66
N ARG A 387 -10.85 1.45 14.59
CA ARG A 387 -9.84 1.79 15.60
C ARG A 387 -9.51 0.60 16.49
N SER A 388 -10.52 -0.10 17.01
CA SER A 388 -10.36 -1.24 17.91
C SER A 388 -9.63 -2.39 17.22
N VAL A 389 -9.99 -2.69 15.95
CA VAL A 389 -9.28 -3.66 15.11
C VAL A 389 -7.78 -3.32 14.98
N VAL A 390 -7.45 -2.08 14.63
CA VAL A 390 -6.04 -1.66 14.45
C VAL A 390 -5.28 -1.66 15.78
N ARG A 391 -5.90 -1.21 16.86
CA ARG A 391 -5.26 -1.14 18.17
C ARG A 391 -5.07 -2.53 18.80
N ALA A 392 -5.99 -3.46 18.55
CA ALA A 392 -5.84 -4.87 18.94
C ALA A 392 -4.62 -5.49 18.23
N ASN A 393 -4.51 -5.29 16.92
CA ASN A 393 -3.34 -5.73 16.15
C ASN A 393 -2.04 -5.10 16.64
N GLN A 394 -2.05 -3.82 17.04
CA GLN A 394 -0.88 -3.16 17.60
C GLN A 394 -0.43 -3.79 18.91
N TYR A 395 -1.37 -4.14 19.80
CA TYR A 395 -1.04 -4.80 21.06
C TYR A 395 -0.47 -6.17 20.82
N ALA A 396 -1.17 -6.96 20.03
CA ALA A 396 -0.78 -8.31 19.73
C ALA A 396 0.56 -8.30 18.95
N SER A 397 0.83 -7.35 18.03
CA SER A 397 2.14 -7.14 17.36
C SER A 397 3.29 -6.79 18.28
N SER A 398 2.98 -6.39 19.50
CA SER A 398 3.95 -6.11 20.56
C SER A 398 4.04 -7.24 21.59
N GLY A 399 3.45 -8.42 21.33
CA GLY A 399 3.36 -9.53 22.28
C GLY A 399 2.47 -9.24 23.49
N ARG A 400 1.51 -8.32 23.35
CA ARG A 400 0.56 -7.93 24.41
C ARG A 400 -0.83 -8.50 24.13
N ASP A 401 -0.91 -9.80 23.84
CA ASP A 401 -2.15 -10.48 23.42
C ASP A 401 -3.28 -10.34 24.46
N ALA A 402 -2.98 -10.38 25.77
CA ALA A 402 -3.99 -10.17 26.81
C ALA A 402 -4.64 -8.78 26.72
N ARG A 403 -3.86 -7.74 26.40
CA ARG A 403 -4.40 -6.39 26.16
C ARG A 403 -5.20 -6.30 24.87
N ALA A 404 -4.87 -7.12 23.87
CA ALA A 404 -5.66 -7.21 22.65
C ALA A 404 -7.02 -7.87 22.93
N VAL A 405 -7.06 -8.94 23.73
CA VAL A 405 -8.30 -9.58 24.19
C VAL A 405 -9.19 -8.59 24.94
N GLU A 406 -8.66 -7.93 25.98
CA GLU A 406 -9.40 -6.91 26.77
C GLU A 406 -10.01 -5.83 25.87
N LEU A 407 -9.20 -5.25 24.97
CA LEU A 407 -9.66 -4.20 24.07
C LEU A 407 -10.78 -4.68 23.14
N VAL A 408 -10.69 -5.91 22.63
CA VAL A 408 -11.69 -6.46 21.73
C VAL A 408 -13.00 -6.73 22.46
N GLU A 409 -12.96 -7.19 23.71
CA GLU A 409 -14.15 -7.33 24.56
C GLU A 409 -14.81 -5.98 24.82
N ASP A 410 -14.03 -4.99 25.26
CA ASP A 410 -14.50 -3.61 25.47
C ASP A 410 -15.12 -3.03 24.19
N ALA A 411 -14.55 -3.32 23.02
CA ALA A 411 -15.07 -2.85 21.74
C ALA A 411 -16.40 -3.52 21.35
N ILE A 412 -16.56 -4.82 21.65
CA ILE A 412 -17.83 -5.53 21.41
C ILE A 412 -18.93 -4.94 22.30
N ASP A 413 -18.62 -4.69 23.56
CA ASP A 413 -19.56 -4.09 24.52
C ASP A 413 -19.91 -2.66 24.11
N ALA A 414 -18.92 -1.83 23.75
CA ALA A 414 -19.17 -0.48 23.28
C ALA A 414 -20.00 -0.44 21.99
N LEU A 415 -19.79 -1.37 21.04
CA LEU A 415 -20.63 -1.47 19.84
C LEU A 415 -22.09 -1.81 20.15
N ALA A 416 -22.40 -2.40 21.31
CA ALA A 416 -23.77 -2.65 21.74
C ALA A 416 -24.53 -1.35 22.06
N GLU A 417 -23.82 -0.26 22.36
CA GLU A 417 -24.40 1.04 22.71
C GLU A 417 -24.81 1.88 21.47
N TYR A 418 -24.29 1.54 20.29
CA TYR A 418 -24.59 2.23 19.04
C TYR A 418 -25.72 1.56 18.25
N ASP A 419 -26.44 2.32 17.43
CA ASP A 419 -27.42 1.79 16.48
C ASP A 419 -26.74 1.27 15.20
N VAL A 420 -26.06 0.13 15.32
CA VAL A 420 -25.37 -0.51 14.20
C VAL A 420 -26.36 -1.34 13.36
N PRO A 421 -26.42 -1.16 12.02
CA PRO A 421 -27.25 -1.98 11.14
C PRO A 421 -27.03 -3.48 11.37
N GLY A 422 -28.11 -4.27 11.42
CA GLY A 422 -28.05 -5.66 11.89
C GLY A 422 -27.08 -6.56 11.12
N GLY A 423 -26.93 -6.35 9.81
CA GLY A 423 -25.91 -7.02 8.98
C GLY A 423 -24.49 -6.68 9.42
N ARG A 424 -24.19 -5.38 9.53
CA ARG A 424 -22.89 -4.84 9.95
C ARG A 424 -22.54 -5.25 11.37
N ARG A 425 -23.50 -5.22 12.29
CA ARG A 425 -23.30 -5.70 13.67
C ARG A 425 -22.84 -7.15 13.69
N ARG A 426 -23.49 -8.04 12.93
CA ARG A 426 -23.12 -9.45 12.87
C ARG A 426 -21.71 -9.63 12.31
N GLU A 427 -21.38 -8.93 11.23
CA GLU A 427 -20.06 -8.97 10.59
C GLU A 427 -18.96 -8.44 11.52
N SER A 428 -19.11 -7.23 12.06
CA SER A 428 -18.12 -6.58 12.94
C SER A 428 -17.90 -7.38 14.22
N VAL A 429 -18.96 -7.89 14.87
CA VAL A 429 -18.83 -8.73 16.06
C VAL A 429 -18.19 -10.07 15.74
N ALA A 430 -18.51 -10.68 14.61
CA ALA A 430 -17.86 -11.92 14.18
C ALA A 430 -16.36 -11.70 13.91
N HIS A 431 -15.99 -10.62 13.21
CA HIS A 431 -14.59 -10.26 12.98
C HIS A 431 -13.85 -10.04 14.30
N LEU A 432 -14.37 -9.19 15.20
CA LEU A 432 -13.77 -8.93 16.51
C LEU A 432 -13.60 -10.22 17.32
N ARG A 433 -14.62 -11.09 17.37
CA ARG A 433 -14.51 -12.39 18.04
C ARG A 433 -13.44 -13.28 17.42
N GLY A 434 -13.28 -13.27 16.10
CA GLY A 434 -12.19 -13.94 15.40
C GLY A 434 -10.82 -13.44 15.88
N GLN A 435 -10.63 -12.13 15.95
CA GLN A 435 -9.38 -11.52 16.43
C GLN A 435 -9.09 -11.87 17.89
N LYS A 436 -10.11 -11.84 18.75
CA LYS A 436 -10.00 -12.29 20.14
C LYS A 436 -9.50 -13.72 20.21
N ARG A 437 -10.09 -14.63 19.42
CA ARG A 437 -9.69 -16.04 19.40
C ARG A 437 -8.25 -16.23 18.91
N GLU A 438 -7.80 -15.47 17.90
CA GLU A 438 -6.38 -15.50 17.49
C GLU A 438 -5.43 -15.01 18.60
N ALA A 439 -5.80 -13.96 19.36
CA ALA A 439 -4.99 -13.48 20.48
C ALA A 439 -4.98 -14.47 21.66
N GLU A 440 -6.12 -15.08 21.99
CA GLU A 440 -6.18 -16.17 22.98
C GLU A 440 -5.31 -17.36 22.56
N ALA A 441 -5.35 -17.77 21.29
CA ALA A 441 -4.50 -18.85 20.78
C ALA A 441 -2.99 -18.57 21.00
N SER A 442 -2.57 -17.30 20.93
CA SER A 442 -1.19 -16.89 21.21
C SER A 442 -0.82 -16.98 22.70
N LEU A 443 -1.78 -16.72 23.60
CA LEU A 443 -1.57 -16.80 25.05
C LEU A 443 -1.36 -18.23 25.55
N GLU A 444 -1.97 -19.21 24.89
CA GLU A 444 -1.89 -20.63 25.28
C GLU A 444 -0.54 -21.28 24.98
N GLY A 445 0.35 -20.58 24.25
CA GLY A 445 1.77 -20.88 24.10
C GLY A 445 2.10 -22.33 23.73
N ASP A 446 2.29 -23.16 24.76
CA ASP A 446 2.80 -24.53 24.70
C ASP A 446 1.75 -25.64 24.64
N ASP A 447 0.45 -25.36 24.83
CA ASP A 447 -0.62 -26.36 24.66
C ASP A 447 -1.16 -26.33 23.21
N PRO A 448 -0.74 -27.27 22.34
CA PRO A 448 -1.15 -27.25 20.94
C PRO A 448 -2.64 -27.59 20.77
N GLY A 449 -3.22 -28.34 21.72
CA GLY A 449 -4.63 -28.72 21.67
C GLY A 449 -5.54 -27.52 21.95
N VAL A 450 -5.25 -26.76 23.02
CA VAL A 450 -6.03 -25.57 23.36
C VAL A 450 -5.81 -24.47 22.30
N ARG A 451 -4.57 -24.23 21.87
CA ARG A 451 -4.25 -23.31 20.78
C ARG A 451 -5.05 -23.62 19.51
N ARG A 452 -5.14 -24.90 19.14
CA ARG A 452 -5.92 -25.37 17.99
C ARG A 452 -7.40 -25.05 18.14
N VAL A 453 -8.01 -25.30 19.31
CA VAL A 453 -9.43 -24.98 19.58
C VAL A 453 -9.71 -23.49 19.36
N HIS A 454 -8.84 -22.60 19.84
CA HIS A 454 -9.00 -21.16 19.61
C HIS A 454 -8.86 -20.81 18.12
N LEU A 455 -7.89 -21.37 17.41
CA LEU A 455 -7.73 -21.13 15.97
C LEU A 455 -8.93 -21.65 15.15
N GLU A 456 -9.48 -22.83 15.46
CA GLU A 456 -10.69 -23.34 14.81
C GLU A 456 -11.91 -22.44 15.08
N ALA A 457 -12.06 -21.91 16.30
CA ALA A 457 -13.10 -20.94 16.61
C ALA A 457 -12.88 -19.60 15.88
N ALA A 458 -11.64 -19.13 15.74
CA ALA A 458 -11.30 -17.94 14.96
C ALA A 458 -11.71 -18.11 13.50
N ARG A 459 -11.39 -19.27 12.92
CA ARG A 459 -11.74 -19.65 11.54
C ARG A 459 -13.25 -19.56 11.31
N GLU A 460 -14.05 -20.16 12.18
CA GLU A 460 -15.51 -20.15 12.09
C GLU A 460 -16.07 -18.71 12.17
N HIS A 461 -15.52 -17.88 13.04
CA HIS A 461 -15.89 -16.47 13.14
C HIS A 461 -15.58 -15.68 11.86
N TYR A 462 -14.43 -15.91 11.23
CA TYR A 462 -14.07 -15.28 9.96
C TYR A 462 -14.91 -15.78 8.78
N GLU A 463 -15.27 -17.06 8.75
CA GLU A 463 -16.21 -17.60 7.76
C GLU A 463 -17.58 -16.92 7.87
N ARG A 464 -18.11 -16.78 9.09
CA ARG A 464 -19.38 -16.05 9.33
C ARG A 464 -19.31 -14.58 8.92
N ALA A 465 -18.14 -13.95 9.03
CA ALA A 465 -17.90 -12.58 8.61
C ALA A 465 -17.60 -12.46 7.10
N GLY A 466 -17.50 -13.56 6.35
CA GLY A 466 -17.15 -13.55 4.92
C GLY A 466 -15.68 -13.18 4.63
N LEU A 467 -14.79 -13.28 5.62
CA LEU A 467 -13.39 -12.82 5.52
C LEU A 467 -12.45 -13.95 5.06
N SER A 468 -12.52 -14.31 3.77
CA SER A 468 -11.76 -15.42 3.18
C SER A 468 -10.24 -15.35 3.41
N ARG A 469 -9.65 -14.14 3.39
CA ARG A 469 -8.22 -13.95 3.69
C ARG A 469 -7.87 -14.29 5.13
N SER A 470 -8.71 -13.86 6.08
CA SER A 470 -8.53 -14.20 7.49
C SER A 470 -8.71 -15.71 7.74
N VAL A 471 -9.62 -16.36 7.01
CA VAL A 471 -9.75 -17.84 7.02
C VAL A 471 -8.47 -18.50 6.55
N ALA A 472 -7.96 -18.13 5.37
CA ALA A 472 -6.73 -18.70 4.82
C ALA A 472 -5.51 -18.48 5.74
N ARG A 473 -5.43 -17.33 6.42
CA ARG A 473 -4.40 -17.07 7.44
C ARG A 473 -4.50 -18.02 8.61
N VAL A 474 -5.70 -18.18 9.16
CA VAL A 474 -5.92 -19.09 10.29
C VAL A 474 -5.63 -20.54 9.88
N ASP A 475 -5.97 -20.94 8.66
CA ASP A 475 -5.62 -22.26 8.10
C ASP A 475 -4.09 -22.46 8.06
N ARG A 476 -3.31 -21.46 7.63
CA ARG A 476 -1.82 -21.52 7.71
C ARG A 476 -1.31 -21.66 9.15
N LYS A 477 -1.95 -20.98 10.12
CA LYS A 477 -1.61 -21.09 11.55
C LYS A 477 -1.93 -22.48 12.10
N LEU A 478 -3.06 -23.07 11.69
CA LEU A 478 -3.44 -24.45 12.01
C LEU A 478 -2.43 -25.45 11.43
N ASP A 479 -2.06 -25.31 10.16
CA ASP A 479 -1.05 -26.15 9.51
C ASP A 479 0.34 -26.07 10.18
N ARG A 480 0.69 -24.89 10.72
CA ARG A 480 1.92 -24.71 11.50
C ARG A 480 1.80 -25.41 12.86
N ALA A 481 0.69 -25.21 13.58
CA ALA A 481 0.46 -25.86 14.86
C ALA A 481 0.49 -27.40 14.75
N ASP A 482 -0.07 -27.96 13.68
CA ASP A 482 -0.07 -29.40 13.42
C ASP A 482 1.34 -29.94 13.14
N ARG A 483 2.17 -29.19 12.41
CA ARG A 483 3.58 -29.53 12.18
C ARG A 483 4.39 -29.48 13.47
N ASP A 484 4.24 -28.43 14.27
CA ASP A 484 4.94 -28.27 15.55
C ASP A 484 4.58 -29.40 16.52
N ALA A 485 3.30 -29.80 16.57
CA ALA A 485 2.84 -30.93 17.38
C ALA A 485 3.44 -32.27 16.91
N ALA A 486 3.51 -32.50 15.59
CA ALA A 486 4.11 -33.70 15.02
C ALA A 486 5.62 -33.80 15.27
N GLU A 487 6.33 -32.67 15.30
CA GLU A 487 7.76 -32.61 15.63
C GLU A 487 8.01 -32.83 17.13
N LYS A 488 7.21 -32.23 18.02
CA LYS A 488 7.27 -32.48 19.48
C LYS A 488 6.92 -33.93 19.85
N GLY A 489 6.11 -34.62 19.04
CA GLY A 489 5.76 -36.04 19.21
C GLY A 489 6.82 -37.04 18.75
N ARG A 490 7.90 -36.59 18.07
CA ARG A 490 9.04 -37.45 17.71
C ARG A 490 10.10 -37.37 18.82
N ALA A 491 10.48 -38.51 19.40
CA ALA A 491 11.48 -38.58 20.45
C ALA A 491 12.79 -37.87 20.06
N PRO A 492 13.46 -37.15 20.98
CA PRO A 492 14.61 -36.33 20.66
C PRO A 492 15.80 -37.21 20.27
N VAL A 493 16.33 -37.01 19.06
CA VAL A 493 17.67 -37.47 18.70
C VAL A 493 18.66 -36.48 19.32
N GLU A 494 19.46 -36.94 20.28
CA GLU A 494 20.52 -36.13 20.92
C GLU A 494 21.39 -35.44 19.87
N ARG A 495 21.23 -34.12 19.73
CA ARG A 495 22.15 -33.26 19.01
C ARG A 495 22.74 -32.28 20.00
N GLY A 496 24.05 -32.40 20.18
CA GLY A 496 24.84 -31.68 21.17
C GLY A 496 24.67 -30.16 21.13
N GLU A 497 24.82 -29.60 22.32
CA GLU A 497 24.77 -28.20 22.71
C GLU A 497 25.29 -27.22 21.65
N ARG A 498 24.40 -26.35 21.16
CA ARG A 498 24.76 -25.04 20.61
C ARG A 498 23.82 -23.96 21.14
N GLY A 499 24.45 -22.99 21.79
CA GLY A 499 24.02 -21.63 22.12
C GLY A 499 22.55 -21.26 21.92
N THR A 500 21.89 -20.95 23.03
CA THR A 500 20.61 -20.26 23.13
C THR A 500 20.64 -18.91 22.42
N ALA A 501 20.18 -18.86 21.17
CA ALA A 501 19.66 -17.65 20.56
C ALA A 501 18.15 -17.62 20.83
N GLY A 502 17.70 -16.64 21.61
CA GLY A 502 16.28 -16.46 21.93
C GLY A 502 15.47 -16.21 20.66
N VAL A 503 14.72 -17.24 20.24
CA VAL A 503 13.63 -17.10 19.29
C VAL A 503 12.41 -16.68 20.10
N GLY A 504 12.12 -15.38 20.12
CA GLY A 504 10.86 -14.88 20.65
C GLY A 504 9.67 -15.41 19.85
N PRO A 505 8.45 -15.44 20.43
CA PRO A 505 7.26 -15.92 19.75
C PRO A 505 7.07 -15.16 18.43
N GLU A 506 6.99 -15.91 17.34
CA GLU A 506 6.76 -15.41 15.99
C GLU A 506 5.30 -14.98 15.89
N TYR A 507 5.05 -13.74 16.30
CA TYR A 507 3.75 -13.12 16.29
C TYR A 507 3.37 -12.66 14.87
N ASP A 508 2.15 -12.97 14.43
CA ASP A 508 1.67 -12.87 13.05
C ASP A 508 0.43 -11.96 12.93
N PRO A 509 0.63 -10.63 12.71
CA PRO A 509 -0.41 -9.69 12.32
C PRO A 509 -0.35 -9.36 10.83
N GLU A 510 -1.01 -10.16 9.99
CA GLU A 510 -1.28 -9.72 8.61
C GLU A 510 -2.22 -8.50 8.56
N PRO A 511 -2.14 -7.67 7.49
CA PRO A 511 -3.07 -6.58 7.25
C PRO A 511 -4.50 -7.09 7.14
N VAL A 512 -5.34 -6.63 8.03
CA VAL A 512 -6.77 -6.97 8.10
C VAL A 512 -7.44 -6.49 6.83
N GLY A 513 -7.92 -7.42 5.99
CA GLY A 513 -8.87 -7.07 4.92
C GLY A 513 -10.01 -6.27 5.53
N SER A 514 -10.38 -5.14 4.93
CA SER A 514 -11.51 -4.35 5.41
C SER A 514 -12.74 -5.23 5.34
N ALA A 515 -13.48 -5.32 6.45
CA ALA A 515 -14.89 -5.62 6.42
C ALA A 515 -15.52 -4.74 5.33
N ASP A 516 -16.30 -5.38 4.47
CA ASP A 516 -16.98 -4.76 3.35
C ASP A 516 -17.82 -3.60 3.90
N PRO A 517 -17.65 -2.31 3.55
CA PRO A 517 -18.57 -1.27 4.02
C PRO A 517 -19.93 -1.51 3.36
N GLY A 518 -20.71 -2.44 3.93
CA GLY A 518 -22.02 -2.80 3.44
C GLY A 518 -22.98 -1.62 3.52
N VAL A 519 -23.62 -1.34 2.38
CA VAL A 519 -24.87 -0.61 2.14
C VAL A 519 -25.34 0.27 3.31
N ILE A 520 -25.14 1.58 3.18
CA ILE A 520 -25.89 2.59 3.91
C ILE A 520 -27.33 2.57 3.36
N GLU A 521 -28.32 2.29 4.20
CA GLU A 521 -29.73 2.51 3.85
C GLU A 521 -29.99 4.02 3.64
N ASP A 522 -30.71 4.31 2.57
CA ASP A 522 -30.62 5.51 1.74
C ASP A 522 -31.40 6.73 2.24
N ASP A 523 -31.59 6.88 3.55
CA ASP A 523 -32.56 7.86 4.07
C ASP A 523 -31.93 9.21 4.48
N SER A 524 -30.64 9.46 4.19
CA SER A 524 -29.94 10.68 4.64
C SER A 524 -29.21 11.45 3.55
N PHE A 525 -29.78 11.49 2.34
CA PHE A 525 -29.52 12.58 1.41
C PHE A 525 -30.74 13.50 1.37
N PRO A 526 -30.68 14.71 1.96
CA PRO A 526 -31.69 15.71 1.65
C PRO A 526 -31.53 16.04 0.16
N GLY A 527 -32.44 15.54 -0.66
CA GLY A 527 -32.75 16.17 -1.93
C GLY A 527 -33.09 17.62 -1.63
N ARG A 528 -32.38 18.55 -2.29
CA ARG A 528 -32.71 19.98 -2.22
C ARG A 528 -34.20 20.22 -2.41
#